data_AF-A0A1Q8AGB6-F1
#
_entry.id   AF-A0A1Q8AGB6-F1
#
_cell.length_a   1.000
_cell.length_b   1.000
_cell.length_c   1.000
_cell.angle_alpha   90.00
_cell.angle_beta   90.00
_cell.angle_gamma   90.00
#
_symmetry.space_group_name_H-M   'P 1'
#
loop_
_entity.id
_entity.type
_entity.pdbx_description
1 polymer ?
#
loop_
_entity_poly.entity_id
_entity_poly.type
_entity_poly.pdbx_seq_one_letter_code
_entity_poly.pdbx_strand_id
1 'polypeptide(L)'
;MWTKMMSGPRKKAPKTIAVIDPDRCFGAFACSICQAACPVSGCIVEEPDRDGRMVCAVRADLCIGCGLCVTLGNPTAPQQREFGCPADYDAINMMPFEEVVKLLNESPASSATAAGDRASTQ
;
A
#
# COMPACT_ATOMS: atom_id res chain seq x y z
N MET A 1 10.16 -7.13 -23.00
CA MET A 1 9.01 -8.01 -22.72
C MET A 1 8.44 -7.63 -21.36
N TRP A 2 7.42 -6.78 -21.31
CA TRP A 2 6.81 -6.33 -20.05
C TRP A 2 5.95 -7.47 -19.47
N THR A 3 6.13 -7.62 -18.16
CA THR A 3 5.76 -8.65 -17.20
C THR A 3 4.40 -9.32 -17.40
N LYS A 4 4.40 -10.65 -17.29
CA LYS A 4 3.20 -11.49 -17.09
C LYS A 4 2.41 -10.95 -15.89
N MET A 5 1.32 -10.24 -16.16
CA MET A 5 0.41 -9.73 -15.14
C MET A 5 -0.12 -10.91 -14.31
N MET A 6 0.07 -10.84 -13.00
CA MET A 6 -0.39 -11.88 -12.08
C MET A 6 -1.82 -11.53 -11.66
N SER A 7 -2.77 -12.36 -12.09
CA SER A 7 -4.19 -12.23 -11.74
C SER A 7 -4.64 -13.47 -10.98
N GLY A 8 -5.39 -13.27 -9.88
CA GLY A 8 -5.95 -14.33 -9.06
C GLY A 8 -5.24 -14.52 -7.70
N PRO A 9 -5.87 -15.28 -6.77
CA PRO A 9 -5.33 -15.47 -5.42
C PRO A 9 -3.96 -16.14 -5.43
N ARG A 10 -3.03 -15.63 -4.63
CA ARG A 10 -1.70 -16.26 -4.46
C ARG A 10 -1.84 -17.67 -3.88
N LYS A 11 -1.01 -18.61 -4.36
CA LYS A 11 -1.01 -20.00 -3.88
C LYS A 11 -0.35 -20.21 -2.51
N LYS A 12 0.59 -19.32 -2.14
CA LYS A 12 1.38 -19.40 -0.91
C LYS A 12 1.59 -18.00 -0.33
N ALA A 13 1.64 -17.89 1.00
CA ALA A 13 2.06 -16.67 1.69
C ALA A 13 3.51 -16.28 1.32
N PRO A 14 3.78 -15.00 1.00
CA PRO A 14 5.14 -14.52 0.78
C PRO A 14 5.90 -14.40 2.11
N LYS A 15 7.23 -14.26 2.05
CA LYS A 15 8.04 -13.98 3.26
C LYS A 15 7.82 -12.55 3.77
N THR A 16 7.76 -11.60 2.84
CA THR A 16 7.58 -10.18 3.12
C THR A 16 6.53 -9.59 2.19
N ILE A 17 5.86 -8.52 2.63
CA ILE A 17 4.93 -7.72 1.82
C ILE A 17 5.28 -6.23 1.92
N ALA A 18 4.84 -5.47 0.92
CA ALA A 18 4.97 -4.02 0.96
C ALA A 18 3.93 -3.43 1.94
N VAL A 19 4.35 -2.44 2.72
CA VAL A 19 3.51 -1.62 3.60
C VAL A 19 3.75 -0.16 3.24
N ILE A 20 2.67 0.60 3.07
CA ILE A 20 2.74 2.04 2.76
C ILE A 20 2.42 2.81 4.04
N ASP A 21 3.31 3.73 4.43
CA ASP A 21 3.08 4.67 5.52
C ASP A 21 2.17 5.80 5.02
N PRO A 22 0.93 5.92 5.53
CA PRO A 22 0.01 6.96 5.12
C PRO A 22 0.51 8.36 5.46
N ASP A 23 1.30 8.55 6.52
CA ASP A 23 1.82 9.88 6.90
C ASP A 23 2.96 10.35 5.98
N ARG A 24 3.62 9.42 5.27
CA ARG A 24 4.70 9.71 4.31
C ARG A 24 4.29 9.60 2.84
N CYS A 25 3.12 9.00 2.56
CA CYS A 25 2.60 8.91 1.20
C CYS A 25 2.34 10.33 0.66
N PHE A 26 2.73 10.62 -0.59
CA PHE A 26 2.37 11.88 -1.26
C PHE A 26 0.85 12.09 -1.41
N GLY A 27 0.09 11.00 -1.36
CA GLY A 27 -1.34 10.96 -1.65
C GLY A 27 -1.59 10.44 -3.06
N ALA A 28 -2.64 9.64 -3.21
CA ALA A 28 -2.96 8.93 -4.45
C ALA A 28 -3.19 9.88 -5.64
N PHE A 29 -3.73 11.06 -5.40
CA PHE A 29 -3.93 12.09 -6.43
C PHE A 29 -2.65 12.85 -6.82
N ALA A 30 -1.60 12.80 -5.99
CA ALA A 30 -0.32 13.45 -6.26
C ALA A 30 0.73 12.46 -6.81
N CYS A 31 0.67 11.19 -6.39
CA CYS A 31 1.58 10.14 -6.84
C CYS A 31 0.91 8.77 -6.78
N SER A 32 0.88 8.07 -7.92
CA SER A 32 0.33 6.71 -8.07
C SER A 32 1.28 5.75 -8.78
N ILE A 33 2.58 6.11 -8.87
CA ILE A 33 3.58 5.32 -9.59
C ILE A 33 3.74 3.90 -9.05
N CYS A 34 3.50 3.70 -7.74
CA CYS A 34 3.52 2.39 -7.12
C CYS A 34 2.44 1.46 -7.69
N GLN A 35 1.26 1.98 -8.04
CA GLN A 35 0.19 1.21 -8.68
C GLN A 35 0.63 0.74 -10.07
N ALA A 36 1.25 1.62 -10.86
CA ALA A 36 1.79 1.28 -12.18
C ALA A 36 2.97 0.30 -12.12
N ALA A 37 3.80 0.39 -11.06
CA ALA A 37 4.93 -0.50 -10.85
C ALA A 37 4.52 -1.91 -10.37
N CYS A 38 3.35 -2.04 -9.74
CA CYS A 38 2.92 -3.31 -9.17
C CYS A 38 2.47 -4.29 -10.27
N PRO A 39 3.06 -5.50 -10.37
CA PRO A 39 2.69 -6.48 -11.40
C PRO A 39 1.40 -7.24 -11.09
N VAL A 40 0.80 -6.99 -9.92
CA VAL A 40 -0.42 -7.66 -9.43
C VAL A 40 -1.56 -6.66 -9.51
N SER A 41 -2.55 -6.96 -10.34
CA SER A 41 -3.72 -6.11 -10.52
C SER A 41 -4.47 -5.94 -9.20
N GLY A 42 -4.81 -4.70 -8.86
CA GLY A 42 -5.55 -4.35 -7.64
C GLY A 42 -4.78 -4.57 -6.33
N CYS A 43 -3.48 -4.88 -6.36
CA CYS A 43 -2.68 -5.05 -5.15
C CYS A 43 -2.45 -3.73 -4.40
N ILE A 44 -2.39 -2.61 -5.11
CA ILE A 44 -2.29 -1.28 -4.51
C ILE A 44 -3.56 -0.53 -4.89
N VAL A 45 -4.25 -0.01 -3.88
CA VAL A 45 -5.55 0.67 -3.99
C VAL A 45 -5.46 2.05 -3.34
N GLU A 46 -6.48 2.86 -3.55
CA GLU A 46 -6.60 4.19 -2.95
C GLU A 46 -7.59 4.11 -1.78
N GLU A 47 -7.16 4.55 -0.60
CA GLU A 47 -7.97 4.57 0.60
C GLU A 47 -7.79 5.91 1.32
N PRO A 48 -8.83 6.45 1.99
CA PRO A 48 -8.67 7.62 2.83
C PRO A 48 -7.83 7.30 4.06
N ASP A 49 -6.86 8.15 4.38
CA ASP A 49 -6.16 8.13 5.67
C ASP A 49 -7.05 8.68 6.80
N ARG A 50 -6.49 8.76 8.03
CA ARG A 50 -7.21 9.27 9.22
C ARG A 50 -7.73 10.70 9.06
N ASP A 51 -7.11 11.49 8.20
CA ASP A 51 -7.40 12.90 7.97
C ASP A 51 -8.27 13.07 6.69
N GLY A 52 -8.72 11.96 6.09
CA GLY A 52 -9.58 11.94 4.90
C GLY A 52 -8.82 12.16 3.59
N ARG A 53 -7.49 12.20 3.63
CA ARG A 53 -6.67 12.37 2.43
C ARG A 53 -6.50 11.01 1.75
N MET A 54 -6.73 10.95 0.44
CA MET A 54 -6.57 9.72 -0.32
C MET A 54 -5.08 9.36 -0.42
N VAL A 55 -4.71 8.19 0.09
CA VAL A 55 -3.36 7.61 0.06
C VAL A 55 -3.39 6.25 -0.64
N CYS A 56 -2.23 5.77 -1.06
CA CYS A 56 -2.12 4.40 -1.57
C CYS A 56 -2.01 3.41 -0.39
N ALA A 57 -2.72 2.29 -0.48
CA ALA A 57 -2.67 1.19 0.48
C ALA A 57 -2.36 -0.14 -0.24
N VAL A 58 -1.63 -1.04 0.43
CA VAL A 58 -1.31 -2.37 -0.10
C VAL A 58 -2.30 -3.39 0.45
N ARG A 59 -2.93 -4.13 -0.45
CA ARG A 59 -3.77 -5.28 -0.12
C ARG A 59 -2.92 -6.49 0.27
N ALA A 60 -2.89 -6.79 1.57
CA ALA A 60 -2.10 -7.89 2.13
C ALA A 60 -2.50 -9.28 1.58
N ASP A 61 -3.72 -9.45 1.05
CA ASP A 61 -4.22 -10.67 0.41
C ASP A 61 -3.78 -10.84 -1.05
N LEU A 62 -3.31 -9.77 -1.70
CA LEU A 62 -2.85 -9.80 -3.09
C LEU A 62 -1.33 -9.62 -3.24
N CYS A 63 -0.69 -8.93 -2.29
CA CYS A 63 0.75 -8.69 -2.37
C CYS A 63 1.55 -10.00 -2.45
N ILE A 64 2.42 -10.09 -3.47
CA ILE A 64 3.32 -11.25 -3.67
C ILE A 64 4.74 -11.01 -3.16
N GLY A 65 5.00 -9.86 -2.54
CA GLY A 65 6.33 -9.54 -2.00
C GLY A 65 7.41 -9.22 -3.03
N CYS A 66 7.02 -8.83 -4.26
CA CYS A 66 8.00 -8.57 -5.34
C CYS A 66 8.88 -7.32 -5.12
N GLY A 67 8.46 -6.42 -4.23
CA GLY A 67 9.19 -5.20 -3.91
C GLY A 67 9.28 -4.17 -5.03
N LEU A 68 8.62 -4.37 -6.18
CA LEU A 68 8.73 -3.50 -7.37
C LEU A 68 8.18 -2.08 -7.15
N CYS A 69 7.26 -1.88 -6.21
CA CYS A 69 6.74 -0.56 -5.84
C CYS A 69 7.67 0.26 -4.93
N VAL A 70 8.66 -0.37 -4.29
CA VAL A 70 9.57 0.26 -3.32
C VAL A 70 10.54 1.23 -4.01
N THR A 71 11.07 2.17 -3.22
CA THR A 71 12.12 3.16 -3.51
C THR A 71 12.97 2.91 -4.76
N LEU A 72 13.00 3.92 -5.61
CA LEU A 72 13.92 4.02 -6.75
C LEU A 72 15.37 3.82 -6.26
N GLY A 73 16.07 2.83 -6.83
CA GLY A 73 17.44 2.49 -6.41
C GLY A 73 17.57 1.57 -5.17
N ASN A 74 16.49 0.98 -4.66
CA ASN A 74 16.59 -0.01 -3.58
C ASN A 74 17.50 -1.20 -3.99
N PRO A 75 18.58 -1.49 -3.23
CA PRO A 75 19.54 -2.55 -3.54
C PRO A 75 18.98 -3.98 -3.41
N THR A 76 17.83 -4.16 -2.76
CA THR A 76 17.13 -5.45 -2.68
C THR A 76 16.21 -5.69 -3.88
N ALA A 77 16.11 -4.73 -4.81
CA ALA A 77 15.37 -4.91 -6.05
C ALA A 77 16.13 -5.87 -6.98
N PRO A 78 15.45 -6.83 -7.62
CA PRO A 78 16.11 -7.74 -8.55
C PRO A 78 16.70 -7.05 -9.80
N GLN A 79 16.32 -5.81 -10.10
CA GLN A 79 16.87 -5.01 -11.20
C GLN A 79 16.94 -3.51 -10.85
N GLN A 80 17.87 -2.79 -11.49
CA GLN A 80 17.88 -1.32 -11.49
C GLN A 80 16.59 -0.83 -12.16
N ARG A 81 15.91 0.14 -11.53
CA ARG A 81 14.54 0.52 -11.90
C ARG A 81 14.40 2.03 -11.98
N GLU A 82 13.63 2.48 -12.97
CA GLU A 82 13.32 3.89 -13.25
C GLU A 82 11.99 4.34 -12.62
N PHE A 83 11.25 3.42 -11.97
CA PHE A 83 9.92 3.67 -11.43
C PHE A 83 9.76 3.02 -10.04
N GLY A 84 9.11 3.73 -9.12
CA GLY A 84 8.91 3.35 -7.72
C GLY A 84 8.63 4.59 -6.86
N CYS A 85 8.38 4.40 -5.56
CA CYS A 85 8.29 5.54 -4.64
C CYS A 85 9.60 6.37 -4.70
N PRO A 86 9.55 7.71 -4.69
CA PRO A 86 10.75 8.54 -4.62
C PRO A 86 11.61 8.21 -3.38
N ALA A 87 12.94 8.22 -3.56
CA ALA A 87 13.88 7.74 -2.54
C ALA A 87 13.97 8.61 -1.29
N ASP A 88 13.61 9.88 -1.41
CA ASP A 88 13.59 10.87 -0.35
C ASP A 88 12.36 10.77 0.57
N TYR A 89 11.31 10.04 0.16
CA TYR A 89 10.07 9.92 0.96
C TYR A 89 10.00 8.63 1.77
N ASP A 90 10.63 7.55 1.28
CA ASP A 90 10.68 6.24 1.93
C ASP A 90 9.30 5.78 2.47
N ALA A 91 8.25 6.04 1.69
CA ALA A 91 6.88 5.78 2.13
C ALA A 91 6.49 4.29 2.03
N ILE A 92 7.31 3.45 1.40
CA ILE A 92 7.00 2.03 1.15
C ILE A 92 8.13 1.15 1.65
N ASN A 93 7.82 0.32 2.63
CA ASN A 93 8.77 -0.61 3.26
C ASN A 93 8.34 -2.07 3.06
N MET A 94 9.31 -2.99 3.04
CA MET A 94 9.05 -4.42 3.01
C MET A 94 9.06 -4.98 4.44
N MET A 95 7.94 -5.51 4.90
CA MET A 95 7.78 -6.05 6.25
C MET A 95 7.46 -7.56 6.22
N PRO A 96 7.79 -8.33 7.27
CA PRO A 96 7.42 -9.75 7.36
C PRO A 96 5.91 -9.95 7.24
N PHE A 97 5.49 -10.86 6.35
CA PHE A 97 4.07 -11.08 6.06
C PHE A 97 3.26 -11.43 7.32
N GLU A 98 3.81 -12.33 8.14
CA GLU A 98 3.14 -12.81 9.35
C GLU A 98 2.91 -11.69 10.38
N GLU A 99 3.86 -10.74 10.49
CA GLU A 99 3.73 -9.59 11.39
C GLU A 99 2.62 -8.65 10.92
N VAL A 100 2.57 -8.35 9.62
CA VAL A 100 1.53 -7.45 9.08
C VAL A 100 0.15 -8.07 9.20
N VAL A 101 0.00 -9.36 8.88
CA VAL A 101 -1.29 -10.05 9.04
C VAL A 101 -1.73 -10.09 10.50
N LYS A 102 -0.79 -10.32 11.42
CA LYS A 102 -1.08 -10.26 12.85
C LYS A 102 -1.61 -8.88 13.26
N LEU A 103 -0.94 -7.80 12.85
CA LEU A 103 -1.38 -6.42 13.14
C LEU A 103 -2.76 -6.08 12.55
N LEU A 104 -3.05 -6.58 11.34
CA LEU A 104 -4.35 -6.39 10.70
C LEU A 104 -5.47 -7.15 11.41
N ASN A 105 -5.18 -8.32 11.99
CA ASN A 105 -6.14 -9.10 12.76
C ASN A 105 -6.33 -8.59 14.20
N GLU A 106 -5.28 -8.01 14.79
CA GLU A 106 -5.29 -7.47 16.16
C GLU A 106 -5.86 -6.05 16.24
N SER A 107 -5.92 -5.32 15.12
CA SER A 107 -6.59 -4.03 15.07
C SER A 107 -8.10 -4.26 14.99
N PRO A 108 -8.89 -4.07 16.07
CA PRO A 108 -10.32 -3.89 15.87
C PRO A 108 -10.46 -2.66 14.98
N ALA A 109 -11.14 -2.82 13.84
CA ALA A 109 -11.46 -1.73 12.93
C ALA A 109 -11.80 -0.47 13.74
N SER A 110 -10.97 0.57 13.61
CA SER A 110 -11.24 1.87 14.22
C SER A 110 -12.45 2.43 13.48
N SER A 111 -13.59 2.09 14.04
CA SER A 111 -14.95 2.47 13.73
C SER A 111 -15.07 3.88 13.16
N ALA A 112 -15.71 3.94 11.99
CA ALA A 112 -16.56 5.04 11.60
C ALA A 112 -17.31 5.58 12.83
N THR A 113 -17.02 6.81 13.22
CA THR A 113 -17.92 7.58 14.07
C THR A 113 -18.71 8.51 13.15
N ALA A 114 -19.80 7.97 12.62
CA ALA A 114 -20.92 8.79 12.19
C ALA A 114 -21.72 9.18 13.45
N ALA A 115 -21.69 10.46 13.79
CA ALA A 115 -22.75 11.18 14.51
C ALA A 115 -22.54 12.66 14.13
N GLY A 116 -23.38 13.29 13.31
CA GLY A 116 -24.83 13.28 13.39
C GLY A 116 -25.27 14.53 14.15
N ASP A 117 -25.75 15.51 13.38
CA ASP A 117 -26.63 16.62 13.77
C ASP A 117 -26.25 17.56 14.93
N ARG A 118 -26.00 18.83 14.55
CA ARG A 118 -26.59 19.97 15.26
C ARG A 118 -27.33 20.87 14.28
N ALA A 119 -28.55 20.48 13.96
CA ALA A 119 -29.60 21.42 13.58
C ALA A 119 -30.02 22.25 14.81
N SER A 120 -30.13 23.57 14.58
CA SER A 120 -31.06 24.52 15.19
C SER A 120 -31.16 24.64 16.72
N THR A 121 -30.85 25.84 17.22
CA THR A 121 -31.79 26.82 17.84
C THR A 121 -31.09 27.56 18.97
N GLN A 122 -30.81 28.85 18.74
CA GLN A 122 -31.21 29.99 19.56
C GLN A 122 -30.77 31.29 18.88
#